data_AF-A0A838H5E1-F1
#
_entry.id   AF-A0A838H5E1-F1
#
_cell.length_a   1.000
_cell.length_b   1.000
_cell.length_c   1.000
_cell.angle_alpha   90.00
_cell.angle_beta   90.00
_cell.angle_gamma   90.00
#
_symmetry.space_group_name_H-M   'P 1'
#
loop_
_entity.id
_entity.type
_entity.pdbx_description
1 polymer ?
#
loop_
_entity_poly.entity_id
_entity_poly.type
_entity_poly.pdbx_seq_one_letter_code
_entity_poly.pdbx_strand_id
1 'polypeptide(L)'
;MTARRLEPPGGDPPPTRAWLGDGDSSIELLPLARKICRRYRQEFPDEVERYGDAGNDWCIHDNQYLLYWGVEAACGHLDMNREIAWLARVLEARGFPIDRLARNLDIGAEVVGFQVTEAPGQQLAAVLAGAAAFVRSRDTFID
;
A
#
# COMPACT_ATOMS: atom_id res chain seq x y z
N MET A 1 13.70 9.07 -25.22
CA MET A 1 12.25 8.79 -25.06
C MET A 1 11.77 9.66 -23.91
N THR A 2 10.91 10.64 -24.17
CA THR A 2 10.34 11.51 -23.12
C THR A 2 9.41 10.65 -22.25
N ALA A 3 9.75 10.50 -20.97
CA ALA A 3 8.89 9.81 -20.00
C ALA A 3 7.50 10.47 -20.02
N ARG A 4 6.45 9.70 -20.34
CA ARG A 4 5.07 10.18 -20.25
C ARG A 4 4.77 10.36 -18.77
N ARG A 5 4.64 11.62 -18.32
CA ARG A 5 4.27 11.93 -16.94
C ARG A 5 2.94 11.26 -16.60
N LEU A 6 2.85 10.70 -15.39
CA LEU A 6 1.58 10.18 -14.89
C LEU A 6 0.57 11.33 -14.75
N GLU A 7 -0.68 11.05 -15.07
CA GLU A 7 -1.80 11.89 -14.64
C GLU A 7 -2.07 11.62 -13.14
N PRO A 8 -2.68 12.57 -12.40
CA PRO A 8 -3.11 12.31 -11.02
C PRO A 8 -4.07 11.12 -10.89
N PRO A 9 -4.28 10.58 -9.68
CA PRO A 9 -5.28 9.55 -9.42
C PRO A 9 -6.66 9.90 -10.00
N GLY A 10 -7.20 8.96 -10.78
CA GLY A 10 -8.57 9.00 -11.29
C GLY A 10 -9.34 7.74 -10.88
N GLY A 11 -10.67 7.77 -11.00
CA GLY A 11 -11.56 6.71 -10.52
C GLY A 11 -12.16 7.03 -9.15
N ASP A 12 -12.46 6.00 -8.36
CA ASP A 12 -13.08 6.18 -7.05
C ASP A 12 -12.10 6.78 -6.02
N PRO A 13 -12.56 7.73 -5.19
CA PRO A 13 -11.74 8.29 -4.12
C PRO A 13 -11.33 7.18 -3.14
N PRO A 14 -10.09 7.23 -2.63
CA PRO A 14 -9.62 6.19 -1.73
C PRO A 14 -10.29 6.33 -0.35
N PRO A 15 -10.49 5.23 0.39
CA PRO A 15 -11.00 5.27 1.75
C PRO A 15 -10.12 6.17 2.64
N THR A 16 -10.74 7.04 3.43
CA THR A 16 -10.02 7.93 4.36
C THR A 16 -9.90 7.36 5.77
N ARG A 17 -10.77 6.40 6.11
CA ARG A 17 -10.88 5.76 7.42
C ARG A 17 -11.19 4.28 7.27
N ALA A 18 -10.71 3.46 8.22
CA ALA A 18 -11.10 2.06 8.38
C ALA A 18 -11.48 1.76 9.84
N TRP A 19 -12.42 0.83 10.05
CA TRP A 19 -12.90 0.44 11.37
C TRP A 19 -12.17 -0.82 11.85
N LEU A 20 -11.72 -0.81 13.10
CA LEU A 20 -10.95 -1.88 13.71
C LEU A 20 -11.89 -2.83 14.46
N GLY A 21 -12.18 -4.00 13.86
CA GLY A 21 -13.07 -5.01 14.44
C GLY A 21 -14.54 -4.57 14.50
N ASP A 22 -15.32 -5.20 15.38
CA ASP A 22 -16.78 -4.98 15.51
C ASP A 22 -17.14 -3.76 16.40
N GLY A 23 -16.18 -2.91 16.73
CA GLY A 23 -16.36 -1.79 17.67
C GLY A 23 -16.24 -0.40 17.03
N ASP A 24 -16.39 0.64 17.86
CA ASP A 24 -16.31 2.06 17.44
C ASP A 24 -14.87 2.58 17.27
N SER A 25 -13.87 1.70 17.23
CA SER A 25 -12.47 2.10 17.02
C SER A 25 -12.17 2.20 15.54
N SER A 26 -11.54 3.30 15.12
CA SER A 26 -11.19 3.52 13.71
C SER A 26 -9.82 4.14 13.58
N ILE A 27 -9.21 3.98 12.42
CA ILE A 27 -7.94 4.61 12.07
C ILE A 27 -8.11 5.53 10.87
N GLU A 28 -7.44 6.68 10.92
CA GLU A 28 -7.30 7.59 9.79
C GLU A 28 -6.21 7.08 8.86
N LEU A 29 -6.56 6.81 7.60
CA LEU A 29 -5.68 6.17 6.63
C LEU A 29 -4.72 7.16 5.97
N LEU A 30 -5.21 8.39 5.69
CA LEU A 30 -4.41 9.40 4.99
C LEU A 30 -3.11 9.79 5.72
N PRO A 31 -3.10 10.03 7.05
CA PRO A 31 -1.85 10.33 7.76
C PRO A 31 -0.82 9.20 7.68
N LEU A 32 -1.28 7.94 7.76
CA LEU A 32 -0.43 6.75 7.64
C LEU A 32 0.13 6.63 6.22
N ALA A 33 -0.73 6.70 5.20
CA ALA A 33 -0.35 6.65 3.79
C ALA A 33 0.70 7.71 3.43
N ARG A 34 0.51 8.95 3.87
CA ARG A 34 1.50 10.04 3.67
C ARG A 34 2.85 9.71 4.31
N LYS A 35 2.87 9.07 5.48
CA LYS A 35 4.11 8.70 6.16
C LYS A 35 4.82 7.55 5.46
N ILE A 36 4.07 6.57 4.98
CA ILE A 36 4.59 5.45 4.18
C ILE A 36 5.22 5.99 2.91
N CYS A 37 4.49 6.79 2.13
CA CYS A 37 5.00 7.38 0.89
C CYS A 37 6.21 8.28 1.11
N ARG A 38 6.25 9.05 2.20
CA ARG A 38 7.44 9.84 2.55
C ARG A 38 8.66 8.94 2.78
N ARG A 39 8.54 7.88 3.56
CA ARG A 39 9.64 6.92 3.82
C ARG A 39 10.05 6.19 2.53
N TYR A 40 9.08 5.75 1.75
CA TYR A 40 9.30 5.08 0.48
C TYR A 40 10.10 5.96 -0.50
N ARG A 41 9.73 7.24 -0.66
CA ARG A 41 10.49 8.17 -1.53
C ARG A 41 11.87 8.55 -1.00
N GLN A 42 12.09 8.46 0.31
CA GLN A 42 13.43 8.61 0.90
C GLN A 42 14.31 7.41 0.53
N GLU A 43 13.75 6.21 0.45
CA GLU A 43 14.45 4.98 0.06
C GLU A 43 14.64 4.89 -1.48
N PHE A 44 13.68 5.37 -2.26
CA PHE A 44 13.68 5.35 -3.72
C PHE A 44 13.55 6.77 -4.31
N PRO A 45 14.62 7.59 -4.26
CA PRO A 45 14.56 8.98 -4.75
C PRO A 45 14.34 9.09 -6.27
N ASP A 46 14.64 8.04 -7.04
CA ASP A 46 14.42 7.95 -8.49
C ASP A 46 12.94 7.93 -8.90
N GLU A 47 12.02 7.69 -7.96
CA GLU A 47 10.57 7.74 -8.17
C GLU A 47 10.11 9.09 -8.73
N VAL A 48 10.76 10.20 -8.34
CA VAL A 48 10.44 11.54 -8.85
C VAL A 48 10.77 11.65 -10.33
N GLU A 49 11.92 11.14 -10.74
CA GLU A 49 12.32 11.14 -12.16
C GLU A 49 11.37 10.26 -12.99
N ARG A 50 10.98 9.11 -12.42
CA ARG A 50 10.17 8.10 -13.11
C ARG A 50 8.70 8.49 -13.25
N TYR A 51 8.12 9.06 -12.21
CA TYR A 51 6.67 9.25 -12.10
C TYR A 51 6.24 10.70 -11.84
N GLY A 52 7.20 11.59 -11.57
CA GLY A 52 6.93 12.99 -11.25
C GLY A 52 6.16 13.18 -9.94
N ASP A 53 5.54 14.36 -9.82
CA ASP A 53 4.75 14.73 -8.63
C ASP A 53 3.47 13.90 -8.52
N ALA A 54 2.82 13.60 -9.65
CA ALA A 54 1.63 12.74 -9.69
C ALA A 54 1.90 11.34 -9.13
N GLY A 55 3.14 10.84 -9.21
CA GLY A 55 3.52 9.58 -8.58
C GLY A 55 3.37 9.60 -7.05
N ASN A 56 3.48 10.76 -6.41
CA ASN A 56 3.25 10.87 -4.96
C ASN A 56 1.75 10.79 -4.63
N ASP A 57 0.91 11.39 -5.47
CA ASP A 57 -0.55 11.33 -5.30
C ASP A 57 -1.05 9.90 -5.49
N TRP A 58 -0.54 9.18 -6.50
CA TRP A 58 -0.79 7.75 -6.68
C TRP A 58 -0.28 6.91 -5.52
N CYS A 59 0.93 7.17 -5.02
CA CYS A 59 1.45 6.45 -3.85
C CYS A 59 0.50 6.58 -2.65
N ILE A 60 0.02 7.79 -2.35
CA ILE A 60 -0.87 8.04 -1.22
C ILE A 60 -2.21 7.34 -1.45
N HIS A 61 -2.76 7.45 -2.66
CA HIS A 61 -4.03 6.82 -3.05
C HIS A 61 -3.97 5.29 -2.89
N ASP A 62 -2.94 4.65 -3.47
CA ASP A 62 -2.75 3.20 -3.38
C ASP A 62 -2.52 2.77 -1.93
N ASN A 63 -1.74 3.53 -1.14
CA ASN A 63 -1.51 3.19 0.26
C ASN A 63 -2.77 3.30 1.13
N GLN A 64 -3.70 4.20 0.83
CA GLN A 64 -4.98 4.24 1.52
C GLN A 64 -5.80 2.96 1.25
N TYR A 65 -5.81 2.45 0.01
CA TYR A 65 -6.43 1.17 -0.31
C TYR A 65 -5.72 -0.02 0.36
N LEU A 66 -4.39 -0.07 0.33
CA LEU A 66 -3.61 -1.12 0.98
C LEU A 66 -3.87 -1.19 2.49
N LEU A 67 -3.93 -0.04 3.16
CA LEU A 67 -4.26 0.02 4.58
C LEU A 67 -5.71 -0.41 4.84
N TYR A 68 -6.66 0.03 4.02
CA TYR A 68 -8.06 -0.36 4.12
C TYR A 68 -8.23 -1.89 3.96
N TRP A 69 -7.68 -2.48 2.90
CA TRP A 69 -7.70 -3.93 2.69
C TRP A 69 -7.01 -4.68 3.81
N GLY A 70 -5.89 -4.15 4.33
CA GLY A 70 -5.20 -4.73 5.46
C GLY A 70 -6.10 -4.80 6.71
N VAL A 71 -6.93 -3.78 6.95
CA VAL A 71 -7.89 -3.77 8.07
C VAL A 71 -9.01 -4.77 7.82
N GLU A 72 -9.60 -4.78 6.64
CA GLU A 72 -10.66 -5.75 6.29
C GLU A 72 -10.16 -7.19 6.39
N ALA A 73 -8.92 -7.46 5.97
CA ALA A 73 -8.28 -8.76 6.09
C ALA A 73 -7.99 -9.13 7.55
N ALA A 74 -7.52 -8.19 8.38
CA ALA A 74 -7.33 -8.41 9.82
C ALA A 74 -8.66 -8.74 10.53
N CYS A 75 -9.78 -8.19 10.05
CA CYS A 75 -11.13 -8.50 10.53
C CYS A 75 -11.71 -9.79 9.91
N GLY A 76 -11.03 -10.42 8.94
CA GLY A 76 -11.50 -11.62 8.27
C GLY A 76 -12.57 -11.38 7.20
N HIS A 77 -12.75 -10.14 6.74
CA HIS A 77 -13.73 -9.77 5.71
C HIS A 77 -13.17 -9.81 4.28
N LEU A 78 -11.84 -9.87 4.14
CA LEU A 78 -11.16 -9.76 2.84
C LEU A 78 -9.95 -10.69 2.75
N ASP A 79 -9.70 -11.23 1.55
CA ASP A 79 -8.47 -11.97 1.24
C ASP A 79 -7.39 -11.01 0.73
N MET A 80 -6.43 -10.68 1.60
CA MET A 80 -5.36 -9.74 1.27
C MET A 80 -4.51 -10.21 0.09
N ASN A 81 -4.22 -11.50 -0.02
CA ASN A 81 -3.33 -12.01 -1.07
C ASN A 81 -4.01 -11.91 -2.44
N ARG A 82 -5.33 -12.06 -2.50
CA ARG A 82 -6.11 -11.86 -3.73
C ARG A 82 -6.03 -10.41 -4.22
N GLU A 83 -6.26 -9.43 -3.34
CA GLU A 83 -6.19 -8.01 -3.69
C GLU A 83 -4.77 -7.58 -4.07
N ILE A 84 -3.76 -8.04 -3.33
CA ILE A 84 -2.36 -7.80 -3.65
C ILE A 84 -1.98 -8.44 -4.98
N ALA A 85 -2.45 -9.65 -5.29
CA ALA A 85 -2.19 -10.27 -6.59
C ALA A 85 -2.81 -9.48 -7.74
N TRP A 86 -4.01 -8.90 -7.56
CA TRP A 86 -4.62 -8.02 -8.55
C TRP A 86 -3.79 -6.74 -8.75
N LEU A 87 -3.44 -6.04 -7.66
CA LEU A 87 -2.67 -4.81 -7.74
C LEU A 87 -1.28 -5.05 -8.35
N ALA A 88 -0.60 -6.11 -7.92
CA ALA A 88 0.69 -6.53 -8.43
C ALA A 88 0.66 -6.74 -9.95
N ARG A 89 -0.36 -7.44 -10.47
CA ARG A 89 -0.57 -7.59 -11.93
C ARG A 89 -0.67 -6.26 -12.64
N VAL A 90 -1.49 -5.34 -12.12
CA VAL A 90 -1.70 -4.01 -12.72
C VAL A 90 -0.42 -3.20 -12.73
N LEU A 91 0.32 -3.19 -11.62
CA LEU A 91 1.57 -2.47 -11.47
C LEU A 91 2.66 -3.05 -12.38
N GLU A 92 2.84 -4.37 -12.37
CA GLU A 92 3.83 -5.06 -13.21
C GLU A 92 3.53 -4.85 -14.70
N ALA A 93 2.26 -4.91 -15.12
CA ALA A 93 1.88 -4.68 -16.51
C ALA A 93 2.18 -3.23 -16.97
N ARG A 94 2.28 -2.30 -16.02
CA ARG A 94 2.70 -0.90 -16.24
C ARG A 94 4.22 -0.71 -16.08
N GLY A 95 4.96 -1.80 -15.93
CA GLY A 95 6.41 -1.82 -15.76
C GLY A 95 6.89 -1.37 -14.38
N PHE A 96 6.02 -1.29 -13.37
CA PHE A 96 6.43 -0.98 -12.00
C PHE A 96 7.31 -2.10 -11.42
N PRO A 97 8.39 -1.78 -10.69
CA PRO A 97 9.29 -2.79 -10.12
C PRO A 97 8.62 -3.46 -8.91
N ILE A 98 8.16 -4.70 -9.08
CA ILE A 98 7.32 -5.38 -8.08
C ILE A 98 7.97 -5.56 -6.71
N ASP A 99 9.30 -5.69 -6.63
CA ASP A 99 10.03 -5.70 -5.36
C ASP A 99 9.82 -4.43 -4.53
N ARG A 100 9.59 -3.29 -5.19
CA ARG A 100 9.27 -2.05 -4.50
C ARG A 100 7.86 -2.03 -3.93
N LEU A 101 6.91 -2.79 -4.49
CA LEU A 101 5.60 -2.99 -3.86
C LEU A 101 5.77 -3.76 -2.55
N ALA A 102 6.54 -4.86 -2.56
CA ALA A 102 6.86 -5.60 -1.34
C ALA A 102 7.52 -4.70 -0.29
N ARG A 103 8.46 -3.85 -0.70
CA ARG A 103 9.10 -2.92 0.22
C ARG A 103 8.15 -1.83 0.73
N ASN A 104 7.25 -1.32 -0.10
CA ASN A 104 6.22 -0.36 0.33
C ASN A 104 5.30 -0.97 1.41
N LEU A 105 4.92 -2.23 1.26
CA LEU A 105 4.14 -3.00 2.24
C LEU A 105 4.89 -3.19 3.57
N ASP A 106 6.19 -3.51 3.54
CA ASP A 106 7.01 -3.55 4.76
C ASP A 106 7.06 -2.21 5.48
N ILE A 107 7.28 -1.10 4.75
CA ILE A 107 7.27 0.25 5.32
C ILE A 107 5.90 0.53 5.93
N GLY A 108 4.82 0.08 5.28
CA GLY A 108 3.47 0.09 5.82
C GLY A 108 3.36 -0.62 7.16
N ALA A 109 3.83 -1.86 7.25
CA ALA A 109 3.86 -2.65 8.48
C ALA A 109 4.64 -1.94 9.60
N GLU A 110 5.84 -1.43 9.29
CA GLU A 110 6.68 -0.68 10.23
C GLU A 110 6.00 0.61 10.74
N VAL A 111 5.34 1.36 9.84
CA VAL A 111 4.64 2.61 10.17
C VAL A 111 3.45 2.32 11.07
N VAL A 112 2.62 1.34 10.71
CA VAL A 112 1.44 0.95 11.48
C VAL A 112 1.86 0.44 12.86
N GLY A 113 2.80 -0.51 12.93
CA GLY A 113 3.25 -1.10 14.20
C GLY A 113 3.83 -0.06 15.17
N PHE A 114 4.37 1.04 14.67
CA PHE A 114 4.86 2.14 15.50
C PHE A 114 3.77 3.14 15.92
N GLN A 115 2.73 3.35 15.11
CA GLN A 115 1.73 4.42 15.34
C GLN A 115 0.39 3.95 15.88
N VAL A 116 0.04 2.69 15.65
CA VAL A 116 -1.20 2.06 16.10
C VAL A 116 -0.77 0.86 16.95
N THR A 117 -0.46 1.14 18.22
CA THR A 117 0.20 0.17 19.10
C THR A 117 -0.76 -0.84 19.71
N GLU A 118 -2.07 -0.59 19.62
CA GLU A 118 -3.11 -1.49 20.08
C GLU A 118 -3.12 -2.80 19.26
N ALA A 119 -3.73 -3.85 19.82
CA ALA A 119 -3.77 -5.16 19.20
C ALA A 119 -4.29 -5.16 17.74
N PRO A 120 -5.33 -4.39 17.36
CA PRO A 120 -5.75 -4.31 15.96
C PRO A 120 -4.68 -3.71 15.03
N GLY A 121 -3.90 -2.73 15.51
CA GLY A 121 -2.79 -2.17 14.75
C GLY A 121 -1.66 -3.18 14.54
N GLN A 122 -1.37 -4.01 15.54
CA GLN A 122 -0.40 -5.10 15.42
C GLN A 122 -0.85 -6.16 14.41
N GLN A 123 -2.14 -6.50 14.39
CA GLN A 123 -2.72 -7.41 13.40
C GLN A 123 -2.63 -6.83 11.99
N LEU A 124 -3.00 -5.56 11.80
CA LEU A 124 -2.84 -4.86 10.52
C LEU A 124 -1.37 -4.87 10.05
N ALA A 125 -0.42 -4.56 10.94
CA ALA A 125 1.00 -4.60 10.61
C ALA A 125 1.45 -6.01 10.17
N ALA A 126 0.97 -7.05 10.85
CA ALA A 126 1.27 -8.44 10.48
C ALA A 126 0.67 -8.81 9.11
N VAL A 127 -0.55 -8.36 8.79
CA VAL A 127 -1.17 -8.56 7.48
C VAL A 127 -0.34 -7.90 6.37
N LEU A 128 0.11 -6.66 6.56
CA LEU A 128 0.93 -5.94 5.59
C LEU A 128 2.29 -6.63 5.38
N ALA A 129 2.94 -7.10 6.45
CA ALA A 129 4.18 -7.86 6.36
C ALA A 129 3.97 -9.22 5.64
N GLY A 130 2.85 -9.89 5.90
CA GLY A 130 2.46 -11.11 5.20
C GLY A 130 2.24 -10.88 3.70
N ALA A 131 1.57 -9.79 3.34
CA ALA A 131 1.39 -9.36 1.95
C ALA A 131 2.74 -9.08 1.26
N ALA A 132 3.67 -8.42 1.96
CA ALA A 132 5.02 -8.17 1.44
C ALA A 132 5.78 -9.49 1.16
N ALA A 133 5.69 -10.45 2.09
CA ALA A 133 6.27 -11.78 1.91
C ALA A 133 5.62 -12.54 0.75
N PHE A 134 4.30 -12.43 0.58
CA PHE A 134 3.59 -13.00 -0.55
C PHE A 134 4.08 -12.44 -1.89
N VAL A 135 4.29 -11.11 -1.99
CA VAL A 135 4.86 -10.50 -3.20
C VAL A 135 6.25 -11.07 -3.51
N ARG A 136 7.13 -11.16 -2.51
CA ARG A 136 8.48 -11.73 -2.68
C ARG A 136 8.50 -13.22 -3.02
N SER A 137 7.42 -13.94 -2.75
CA SER A 137 7.35 -15.38 -3.03
C SER A 137 7.15 -15.71 -4.51
N ARG A 138 6.95 -14.69 -5.35
CA ARG A 138 6.66 -14.85 -6.79
C ARG A 138 7.62 -14.01 -7.61
N ASP A 139 8.15 -14.60 -8.67
CA ASP A 139 9.00 -13.90 -9.64
C ASP A 139 8.20 -12.96 -10.54
N THR A 140 6.93 -13.30 -10.82
CA THR A 140 6.00 -12.52 -11.64
C THR A 140 4.54 -12.78 -11.23
N PHE A 141 3.68 -11.82 -11.54
CA PHE A 141 2.24 -11.88 -11.40
C PHE A 141 1.50 -11.90 -12.75
N ILE A 142 2.19 -11.62 -13.85
CA ILE A 142 1.64 -11.70 -15.21
C ILE A 142 1.80 -13.15 -15.71
N ASP A 143 0.74 -13.69 -16.30
CA ASP A 143 0.73 -15.00 -16.98
C ASP A 143 1.15 -14.87 -18.46
#